data_AF-A0A953QP44-F1
#
_entry.id   AF-A0A953QP44-F1
#
_cell.length_a   1.000
_cell.length_b   1.000
_cell.length_c   1.000
_cell.angle_alpha   90.00
_cell.angle_beta   90.00
_cell.angle_gamma   90.00
#
_symmetry.space_group_name_H-M   'P 1'
#
loop_
_entity.id
_entity.type
_entity.pdbx_description
1 polymer ?
#
loop_
_entity_poly.entity_id
_entity_poly.type
_entity_poly.pdbx_seq_one_letter_code
_entity_poly.pdbx_strand_id
1 'polypeptide(L)'
;MRFPILILAIASAVCRAQPPEDAVLSVYRQMERAEQTGDAETWFRLWSARSDTAAHPEMKSMVHARPSVHYGVSKVIVDGDRAALAGSMNEAFVSVRFVYETGSWKILDAQWSNTAIDPASLYALIPPGDGAFARAGSPWDRVEAAQGTKKWKLRAVSDESYLYLRMRIYPRRL
;
A
#
# COMPACT_ATOMS: atom_id res chain seq x y z
N MET A 1 -27.61 34.45 -48.82
CA MET A 1 -26.61 34.29 -47.73
C MET A 1 -27.10 33.20 -46.79
N ARG A 2 -26.44 32.05 -46.75
CA ARG A 2 -26.72 30.93 -45.83
C ARG A 2 -25.37 30.48 -45.26
N PHE A 3 -25.17 30.65 -43.95
CA PHE A 3 -24.00 30.15 -43.24
C PHE A 3 -24.28 28.73 -42.76
N PRO A 4 -23.42 27.73 -43.02
CA PRO A 4 -23.56 26.42 -42.40
C PRO A 4 -23.07 26.49 -40.95
N ILE A 5 -23.93 26.07 -40.01
CA ILE A 5 -23.58 25.86 -38.61
C ILE A 5 -22.82 24.53 -38.53
N LEU A 6 -21.52 24.62 -38.26
CA LEU A 6 -20.67 23.47 -37.95
C LEU A 6 -20.93 23.06 -36.50
N ILE A 7 -21.68 21.97 -36.28
CA ILE A 7 -21.84 21.36 -34.96
C ILE A 7 -20.59 20.52 -34.69
N LEU A 8 -19.65 21.08 -33.91
CA LEU A 8 -18.48 20.37 -33.43
C LEU A 8 -18.91 19.50 -32.23
N ALA A 9 -19.20 18.22 -32.48
CA ALA A 9 -19.43 17.25 -31.42
C ALA A 9 -18.09 16.91 -30.75
N ILE A 10 -17.80 17.57 -29.61
CA ILE A 10 -16.66 17.21 -28.75
C ILE A 10 -17.05 15.93 -28.01
N ALA A 11 -16.69 14.79 -28.58
CA ALA A 11 -16.69 13.51 -27.87
C ALA A 11 -15.58 13.57 -26.81
N SER A 12 -15.91 14.02 -25.61
CA SER A 12 -15.06 13.80 -24.44
C SER A 12 -15.03 12.30 -24.17
N ALA A 13 -14.00 11.63 -24.72
CA ALA A 13 -13.55 10.37 -24.20
C ALA A 13 -13.16 10.61 -22.73
N VAL A 14 -14.11 10.39 -21.82
CA VAL A 14 -13.82 10.25 -20.40
C VAL A 14 -12.98 8.99 -20.29
N CYS A 15 -11.66 9.17 -20.46
CA CYS A 15 -10.68 8.21 -20.02
C CYS A 15 -10.86 8.16 -18.50
N ARG A 16 -11.71 7.24 -18.04
CA ARG A 16 -11.97 7.05 -16.61
C ARG A 16 -10.69 6.44 -16.06
N ALA A 17 -9.75 7.31 -15.68
CA ALA A 17 -8.53 6.89 -15.01
C ALA A 17 -8.95 5.99 -13.85
N GLN A 18 -8.47 4.75 -13.86
CA GLN A 18 -8.82 3.77 -12.85
C GLN A 18 -8.45 4.37 -11.48
N PRO A 19 -9.30 4.20 -10.44
CA PRO A 19 -8.94 4.59 -9.08
C PRO A 19 -7.53 4.06 -8.74
N PRO A 20 -6.65 4.87 -8.12
CA PRO A 20 -5.31 4.44 -7.76
C PRO A 20 -5.31 3.14 -6.95
N GLU A 21 -6.31 2.94 -6.10
CA GLU A 21 -6.53 1.72 -5.33
C GLU A 21 -6.75 0.50 -6.23
N ASP A 22 -7.54 0.63 -7.29
CA ASP A 22 -7.81 -0.47 -8.23
C ASP A 22 -6.55 -0.88 -8.99
N ALA A 23 -5.66 0.07 -9.28
CA ALA A 23 -4.38 -0.21 -9.91
C ALA A 23 -3.47 -1.02 -8.97
N VAL A 24 -3.40 -0.66 -7.68
CA VAL A 24 -2.67 -1.43 -6.65
C VAL A 24 -3.28 -2.82 -6.47
N LEU A 25 -4.61 -2.92 -6.40
CA LEU A 25 -5.32 -4.20 -6.33
C LEU A 25 -5.01 -5.09 -7.54
N SER A 26 -4.82 -4.51 -8.72
CA SER A 26 -4.46 -5.27 -9.91
C SER A 26 -3.09 -5.94 -9.78
N VAL A 27 -2.12 -5.30 -9.12
CA VAL A 27 -0.79 -5.89 -8.87
C VAL A 27 -0.93 -7.06 -7.90
N TYR A 28 -1.72 -6.90 -6.83
CA TYR A 28 -1.93 -7.95 -5.85
C TYR A 28 -2.62 -9.19 -6.45
N ARG A 29 -3.59 -9.00 -7.36
CA ARG A 29 -4.21 -10.10 -8.12
C ARG A 29 -3.25 -10.74 -9.14
N GLN A 30 -2.35 -9.97 -9.73
CA GLN A 30 -1.31 -10.53 -10.60
C GLN A 30 -0.34 -11.40 -9.80
N MET A 31 0.00 -11.01 -8.57
CA MET A 31 0.82 -11.82 -7.66
C MET A 31 0.14 -13.16 -7.37
N GLU A 32 -1.14 -13.15 -6.98
CA GLU A 32 -1.92 -14.37 -6.76
C GLU A 32 -1.90 -15.30 -7.98
N ARG A 33 -2.18 -14.76 -9.17
CA ARG A 33 -2.19 -15.56 -10.41
C ARG A 33 -0.82 -16.15 -10.73
N ALA A 34 0.24 -15.36 -10.59
CA ALA A 34 1.59 -15.81 -10.86
C ALA A 34 2.02 -16.93 -9.90
N GLU A 35 1.59 -16.88 -8.64
CA GLU A 35 1.79 -18.00 -7.70
C GLU A 35 0.95 -19.22 -8.05
N GLN A 36 -0.33 -19.03 -8.41
CA GLN A 36 -1.20 -20.13 -8.80
C GLN A 36 -0.65 -20.90 -10.01
N THR A 37 -0.07 -20.20 -11.00
CA THR A 37 0.46 -20.80 -12.22
C THR A 37 1.95 -21.15 -12.15
N GLY A 38 2.69 -20.65 -11.16
CA GLY A 38 4.14 -20.79 -11.08
C GLY A 38 4.88 -19.93 -12.10
N ASP A 39 4.29 -18.83 -12.57
CA ASP A 39 4.93 -17.89 -13.49
C ASP A 39 5.96 -17.00 -12.74
N ALA A 40 7.15 -17.57 -12.53
CA ALA A 40 8.25 -16.92 -11.82
C ALA A 40 8.67 -15.57 -12.44
N GLU A 41 8.56 -15.44 -13.76
CA GLU A 41 8.97 -14.24 -14.47
C GLU A 41 7.97 -13.11 -14.21
N THR A 42 6.67 -13.38 -14.34
CA THR A 42 5.63 -12.41 -13.96
C THR A 42 5.74 -12.07 -12.48
N TRP A 43 5.85 -13.07 -11.61
CA TRP A 43 5.93 -12.85 -10.16
C TRP A 43 7.07 -11.90 -9.80
N PHE A 44 8.28 -12.16 -10.32
CA PHE A 44 9.45 -11.31 -10.05
C PHE A 44 9.32 -9.91 -10.64
N ARG A 45 8.70 -9.75 -11.82
CA ARG A 45 8.47 -8.44 -12.43
C ARG A 45 7.54 -7.54 -11.64
N LEU A 46 6.71 -8.07 -10.73
CA LEU A 46 5.85 -7.26 -9.88
C LEU A 46 6.64 -6.50 -8.82
N TRP A 47 7.85 -6.94 -8.50
CA TRP A 47 8.71 -6.33 -7.49
C TRP A 47 9.45 -5.10 -8.05
N SER A 48 9.63 -4.11 -7.18
CA SER A 48 10.39 -2.90 -7.47
C SER A 48 11.87 -3.22 -7.57
N ALA A 49 12.61 -2.49 -8.41
CA ALA A 49 14.07 -2.63 -8.50
C ALA A 49 14.79 -2.32 -7.17
N ARG A 50 14.10 -1.65 -6.23
CA ARG A 50 14.62 -1.30 -4.89
C ARG A 50 14.22 -2.31 -3.81
N SER A 51 13.44 -3.32 -4.16
CA SER A 51 13.02 -4.37 -3.21
C SER A 51 14.16 -5.36 -2.95
N ASP A 52 14.15 -5.99 -1.78
CA ASP A 52 15.08 -7.07 -1.44
C ASP A 52 14.93 -8.26 -2.41
N THR A 53 13.70 -8.60 -2.78
CA THR A 53 13.42 -9.63 -3.79
C THR A 53 14.11 -9.36 -5.12
N ALA A 54 14.13 -8.11 -5.60
CA ALA A 54 14.84 -7.76 -6.83
C ALA A 54 16.37 -7.91 -6.71
N ALA A 55 16.92 -7.75 -5.50
CA ALA A 55 18.34 -7.95 -5.22
C ALA A 55 18.75 -9.45 -5.19
N HIS A 56 17.77 -10.35 -5.07
CA HIS A 56 17.94 -11.80 -4.94
C HIS A 56 17.30 -12.56 -6.13
N PRO A 57 17.86 -12.46 -7.35
CA PRO A 57 17.28 -13.08 -8.56
C PRO A 57 17.19 -14.60 -8.49
N GLU A 58 17.98 -15.27 -7.64
CA GLU A 58 17.90 -16.70 -7.34
C GLU A 58 16.52 -17.11 -6.80
N MET A 59 15.79 -16.19 -6.16
CA MET A 59 14.44 -16.44 -5.66
C MET A 59 13.45 -16.83 -6.76
N LYS A 60 13.72 -16.47 -8.03
CA LYS A 60 12.90 -16.92 -9.17
C LYS A 60 12.77 -18.44 -9.22
N SER A 61 13.84 -19.16 -8.86
CA SER A 61 13.84 -20.64 -8.88
C SER A 61 12.96 -21.27 -7.80
N MET A 62 12.59 -20.49 -6.77
CA MET A 62 11.75 -20.93 -5.65
C MET A 62 10.25 -20.75 -5.93
N VAL A 63 9.88 -20.08 -7.02
CA VAL A 63 8.49 -19.91 -7.42
C VAL A 63 8.01 -21.18 -8.11
N HIS A 64 7.07 -21.87 -7.48
CA HIS A 64 6.41 -23.06 -8.01
C HIS A 64 4.91 -22.84 -8.02
N ALA A 65 4.20 -23.56 -8.89
CA ALA A 65 2.74 -23.46 -8.98
C ALA A 65 2.07 -23.88 -7.66
N ARG A 66 1.23 -23.00 -7.12
CA ARG A 66 0.43 -23.24 -5.91
C ARG A 66 -1.05 -22.93 -6.20
N PRO A 67 -1.78 -23.81 -6.92
CA PRO A 67 -3.13 -23.51 -7.39
C PRO A 67 -4.16 -23.23 -6.29
N SER A 68 -3.89 -23.68 -5.06
CA SER A 68 -4.75 -23.48 -3.88
C SER A 68 -4.51 -22.17 -3.13
N VAL A 69 -3.57 -21.34 -3.59
CA VAL A 69 -3.35 -20.01 -3.01
C VAL A 69 -4.50 -19.09 -3.37
N HIS A 70 -5.12 -18.50 -2.35
CA HIS A 70 -6.15 -17.48 -2.52
C HIS A 70 -5.85 -16.24 -1.69
N TYR A 71 -5.88 -15.09 -2.35
CA TYR A 71 -5.55 -13.82 -1.72
C TYR A 71 -6.83 -13.06 -1.32
N GLY A 72 -6.88 -12.63 -0.06
CA GLY A 72 -7.93 -11.77 0.48
C GLY A 72 -7.43 -10.34 0.62
N VAL A 73 -8.31 -9.37 0.45
CA VAL A 73 -8.01 -7.95 0.71
C VAL A 73 -8.90 -7.44 1.82
N SER A 74 -8.28 -6.90 2.87
CA SER A 74 -8.99 -6.24 3.96
C SER A 74 -9.03 -4.73 3.79
N LYS A 75 -7.92 -4.11 3.40
CA LYS A 75 -7.85 -2.66 3.18
C LYS A 75 -6.68 -2.27 2.27
N VAL A 76 -6.90 -1.22 1.50
CA VAL A 76 -5.88 -0.54 0.70
C VAL A 76 -5.86 0.93 1.05
N ILE A 77 -4.68 1.52 1.10
CA ILE A 77 -4.48 2.96 1.16
C ILE A 77 -3.46 3.37 0.11
N VAL A 78 -3.71 4.49 -0.57
CA VAL A 78 -2.81 5.08 -1.55
C VAL A 78 -2.53 6.53 -1.15
N ASP A 79 -1.27 6.94 -1.23
CA ASP A 79 -0.82 8.31 -0.98
C ASP A 79 0.26 8.68 -1.99
N GLY A 80 -0.12 9.42 -3.03
CA GLY A 80 0.78 9.80 -4.11
C GLY A 80 1.34 8.59 -4.85
N ASP A 81 2.66 8.44 -4.81
CA ASP A 81 3.42 7.36 -5.45
C ASP A 81 3.66 6.16 -4.52
N ARG A 82 3.00 6.10 -3.36
CA ARG A 82 3.12 5.01 -2.38
C ARG A 82 1.76 4.43 -2.04
N ALA A 83 1.73 3.15 -1.70
CA ALA A 83 0.52 2.51 -1.20
C ALA A 83 0.85 1.42 -0.19
N ALA A 84 -0.14 1.06 0.63
CA ALA A 84 -0.08 -0.08 1.53
C ALA A 84 -1.38 -0.88 1.48
N LEU A 85 -1.26 -2.20 1.57
CA LEU A 85 -2.37 -3.14 1.55
C LEU A 85 -2.26 -4.08 2.75
N ALA A 86 -3.38 -4.33 3.42
CA ALA A 86 -3.55 -5.43 4.36
C ALA A 86 -4.44 -6.48 3.72
N GLY A 87 -3.98 -7.72 3.73
CA GLY A 87 -4.64 -8.85 3.11
C GLY A 87 -4.36 -10.16 3.84
N SER A 88 -4.72 -11.24 3.17
CA SER A 88 -4.50 -12.60 3.65
C SER A 88 -4.13 -13.51 2.49
N MET A 89 -3.42 -14.60 2.78
CA MET A 89 -3.21 -15.74 1.90
C MET A 89 -3.60 -16.99 2.66
N ASN A 90 -4.70 -17.62 2.27
CA ASN A 90 -5.26 -18.76 2.98
C ASN A 90 -5.41 -18.44 4.49
N GLU A 91 -4.68 -19.13 5.37
CA GLU A 91 -4.72 -18.93 6.83
C GLU A 91 -3.72 -17.89 7.35
N ALA A 92 -2.83 -17.38 6.49
CA ALA A 92 -1.84 -16.37 6.84
C ALA A 92 -2.32 -14.96 6.48
N PHE A 93 -1.75 -13.96 7.15
CA PHE A 93 -1.96 -12.54 6.87
C PHE A 93 -0.76 -11.94 6.17
N VAL A 94 -1.01 -10.91 5.37
CA VAL A 94 0.05 -10.19 4.65
C VAL A 94 -0.18 -8.69 4.68
N SER A 95 0.91 -7.96 4.89
CA SER A 95 0.96 -6.53 4.62
C SER A 95 1.94 -6.28 3.48
N VAL A 96 1.49 -5.52 2.47
CA VAL A 96 2.28 -5.23 1.28
C VAL A 96 2.45 -3.73 1.13
N ARG A 97 3.68 -3.28 0.88
CA ARG A 97 4.00 -1.89 0.53
C ARG A 97 4.26 -1.81 -0.97
N PHE A 98 3.73 -0.77 -1.60
CA PHE A 98 3.91 -0.52 -3.02
C PHE A 98 4.52 0.86 -3.28
N VAL A 99 5.22 0.95 -4.40
CA VAL A 99 5.73 2.20 -4.97
C VAL A 99 5.31 2.29 -6.42
N TYR A 100 4.95 3.49 -6.88
CA TYR A 100 4.73 3.78 -8.28
C TYR A 100 6.05 4.20 -8.92
N GLU A 101 6.60 3.37 -9.79
CA GLU A 101 7.82 3.67 -10.53
C GLU A 101 7.67 3.33 -12.00
N THR A 102 8.33 4.13 -12.84
CA THR A 102 8.39 3.94 -14.31
C THR A 102 7.01 3.71 -14.97
N GLY A 103 5.95 4.34 -14.42
CA GLY A 103 4.59 4.26 -14.97
C GLY A 103 3.78 3.04 -14.50
N SER A 104 4.23 2.31 -13.48
CA SER A 104 3.51 1.15 -12.95
C SER A 104 3.67 1.02 -11.43
N TRP A 105 2.65 0.45 -10.77
CA TRP A 105 2.76 0.06 -9.37
C TRP A 105 3.62 -1.21 -9.24
N LYS A 106 4.53 -1.20 -8.26
CA LYS A 106 5.44 -2.29 -7.94
C LYS A 106 5.42 -2.60 -6.45
N ILE A 107 5.63 -3.86 -6.10
CA ILE A 107 5.78 -4.29 -4.71
C ILE A 107 7.17 -3.87 -4.23
N LEU A 108 7.19 -3.04 -3.19
CA LEU A 108 8.44 -2.66 -2.53
C LEU A 108 8.85 -3.71 -1.50
N ASP A 109 7.87 -4.21 -0.73
CA ASP A 109 8.08 -5.17 0.35
C ASP A 109 6.76 -5.88 0.70
N ALA A 110 6.84 -7.13 1.18
CA ALA A 110 5.70 -7.89 1.68
C ALA A 110 6.09 -8.66 2.95
N GLN A 111 5.30 -8.49 4.01
CA GLN A 111 5.51 -9.17 5.28
C GLN A 111 4.38 -10.15 5.55
N TRP A 112 4.75 -11.39 5.83
CA TRP A 112 3.84 -12.48 6.14
C TRP A 112 3.77 -12.71 7.66
N SER A 113 2.57 -12.93 8.20
CA SER A 113 2.35 -13.11 9.63
C SER A 113 1.19 -14.06 9.90
N ASN A 114 1.19 -14.68 11.08
CA ASN A 114 0.05 -15.45 11.59
C ASN A 114 -1.01 -14.54 12.25
N THR A 115 -0.73 -13.24 12.37
CA THR A 115 -1.63 -12.27 12.99
C THR A 115 -1.98 -11.16 12.00
N ALA A 116 -3.27 -10.86 11.89
CA ALA A 116 -3.76 -9.78 11.05
C ALA A 116 -3.22 -8.42 11.54
N ILE A 117 -2.72 -7.61 10.61
CA ILE A 117 -2.45 -6.21 10.92
C ILE A 117 -3.78 -5.47 11.13
N ASP A 118 -3.86 -4.61 12.14
CA ASP A 118 -4.99 -3.69 12.28
C ASP A 118 -5.06 -2.79 11.01
N PRO A 119 -6.19 -2.74 10.28
CA PRO A 119 -6.35 -1.85 9.13
C PRO A 119 -6.07 -0.36 9.43
N ALA A 120 -6.16 0.07 10.68
CA ALA A 120 -5.74 1.40 11.11
C ALA A 120 -4.22 1.62 11.07
N SER A 121 -3.44 0.56 11.31
CA SER A 121 -1.98 0.58 11.34
C SER A 121 -1.34 0.66 9.95
N LEU A 122 -2.09 0.38 8.87
CA LEU A 122 -1.60 0.53 7.49
C LEU A 122 -1.02 1.92 7.20
N TYR A 123 -1.58 2.99 7.79
CA TYR A 123 -1.08 4.35 7.59
C TYR A 123 0.35 4.56 8.12
N ALA A 124 0.83 3.70 9.01
CA ALA A 124 2.21 3.73 9.48
C ALA A 124 3.18 3.10 8.46
N LEU A 125 2.69 2.22 7.57
CA LEU A 125 3.52 1.54 6.58
C LEU A 125 3.86 2.40 5.36
N ILE A 126 3.17 3.54 5.16
CA ILE A 126 3.54 4.51 4.14
C ILE A 126 4.47 5.52 4.82
N PRO A 127 5.79 5.49 4.54
CA PRO A 127 6.68 6.48 5.08
C PRO A 127 6.22 7.86 4.59
N PRO A 128 6.23 8.87 5.47
CA PRO A 128 5.91 10.23 5.06
C PRO A 128 6.89 10.69 3.96
N GLY A 129 6.46 11.64 3.13
CA GLY A 129 7.34 12.27 2.15
C GLY A 129 8.57 12.89 2.83
N ASP A 130 9.65 13.06 2.06
CA ASP A 130 10.93 13.56 2.59
C ASP A 130 10.73 14.86 3.40
N GLY A 131 11.30 14.88 4.61
CA GLY A 131 11.20 16.01 5.54
C GLY A 131 9.95 16.05 6.43
N ALA A 132 9.01 15.12 6.29
CA ALA A 132 7.83 15.06 7.16
C ALA A 132 7.98 14.04 8.29
N PHE A 133 8.04 14.51 9.55
CA PHE A 133 7.75 13.65 10.71
C PHE A 133 6.24 13.42 10.74
N ALA A 134 5.80 12.18 10.50
CA ALA A 134 4.42 11.67 10.60
C ALA A 134 3.31 12.71 10.30
N ARG A 135 2.71 12.63 9.10
CA ARG A 135 1.59 13.50 8.66
C ARG A 135 0.66 13.90 9.80
N ALA A 136 0.48 15.21 9.98
CA ALA A 136 -0.65 15.75 10.72
C ALA A 136 -1.94 15.25 10.05
N GLY A 137 -2.57 14.20 10.61
CA GLY A 137 -3.76 13.58 10.03
C GLY A 137 -3.81 12.06 10.16
N SER A 138 -2.69 11.37 10.39
CA SER A 138 -2.72 9.91 10.63
C SER A 138 -3.61 9.61 11.85
N PRO A 139 -4.45 8.56 11.80
CA PRO A 139 -5.47 8.28 12.81
C PRO A 139 -4.86 7.64 14.07
N TRP A 140 -3.84 8.27 14.64
CA TRP A 140 -3.18 7.87 15.88
C TRP A 140 -4.13 7.74 17.06
N ASP A 141 -5.36 8.24 16.94
CA ASP A 141 -6.38 8.06 17.96
C ASP A 141 -6.76 6.58 18.16
N ARG A 142 -6.45 5.72 17.18
CA ARG A 142 -6.60 4.26 17.24
C ARG A 142 -5.36 3.52 17.78
N VAL A 143 -4.21 4.19 17.87
CA VAL A 143 -3.01 3.64 18.50
C VAL A 143 -3.11 3.89 20.00
N GLU A 144 -2.93 2.85 20.82
CA GLU A 144 -2.96 2.98 22.26
C GLU A 144 -1.89 3.95 22.78
N ALA A 145 -2.22 4.66 23.86
CA ALA A 145 -1.25 5.55 24.49
C ALA A 145 -0.18 4.73 25.19
N ALA A 146 1.06 4.82 24.71
CA ALA A 146 2.21 4.23 25.38
C ALA A 146 2.49 4.94 26.72
N GLN A 147 2.26 6.26 26.78
CA GLN A 147 2.38 7.04 28.02
C GLN A 147 1.55 8.32 27.93
N GLY A 148 1.16 8.90 29.06
CA GLY A 148 0.52 10.21 29.05
C GLY A 148 -0.17 10.63 30.34
N THR A 149 -0.71 11.84 30.29
CA THR A 149 -1.59 12.42 31.31
C THR A 149 -2.85 12.97 30.63
N LYS A 150 -3.75 13.60 31.39
CA LYS A 150 -4.87 14.37 30.79
C LYS A 150 -4.41 15.56 29.94
N LYS A 151 -3.16 16.03 30.11
CA LYS A 151 -2.62 17.22 29.42
C LYS A 151 -1.77 16.87 28.19
N TRP A 152 -1.29 15.65 28.09
CA TRP A 152 -0.48 15.20 26.96
C TRP A 152 -0.57 13.69 26.79
N LYS A 153 -0.43 13.19 25.57
CA LYS A 153 -0.35 11.75 25.28
C LYS A 153 0.80 11.48 24.32
N LEU A 154 1.59 10.46 24.63
CA LEU A 154 2.59 9.86 23.75
C LEU A 154 2.06 8.52 23.26
N ARG A 155 2.13 8.33 21.95
CA ARG A 155 1.79 7.08 21.27
C ARG A 155 3.00 6.61 20.50
N ALA A 156 3.21 5.30 20.50
CA ALA A 156 4.33 4.67 19.85
C ALA A 156 3.85 3.45 19.06
N VAL A 157 4.42 3.24 17.89
CA VAL A 157 4.35 1.98 17.14
C VAL A 157 5.72 1.80 16.49
N SER A 158 6.18 0.56 16.37
CA SER A 158 7.46 0.26 15.72
C SER A 158 7.27 -0.81 14.66
N ASP A 159 8.15 -0.79 13.67
CA ASP A 159 8.44 -1.93 12.79
C ASP A 159 9.87 -2.42 13.04
N GLU A 160 10.39 -3.30 12.16
CA GLU A 160 11.72 -3.91 12.29
C GLU A 160 12.87 -2.90 12.21
N SER A 161 12.65 -1.71 11.65
CA SER A 161 13.69 -0.72 11.37
C SER A 161 13.45 0.63 12.03
N TYR A 162 12.22 0.94 12.44
CA TYR A 162 11.85 2.27 12.91
C TYR A 162 10.89 2.25 14.10
N LEU A 163 11.08 3.23 14.98
CA LEU A 163 10.15 3.59 16.04
C LEU A 163 9.45 4.89 15.65
N TYR A 164 8.12 4.82 15.55
CA TYR A 164 7.27 5.96 15.25
C TYR A 164 6.65 6.49 16.54
N LEU A 165 6.84 7.79 16.80
CA LEU A 165 6.34 8.45 18.01
C LEU A 165 5.41 9.61 17.65
N ARG A 166 4.29 9.74 18.37
CA ARG A 166 3.44 10.94 18.33
C ARG A 166 3.16 11.45 19.73
N MET A 167 3.57 12.69 19.99
CA MET A 167 3.16 13.45 21.16
C MET A 167 2.02 14.41 20.79
N ARG A 168 0.94 14.39 21.57
CA ARG A 168 -0.17 15.34 21.46
C ARG A 168 -0.29 16.09 22.78
N ILE A 169 -0.22 17.42 22.74
CA ILE A 169 -0.41 18.30 23.90
C ILE A 169 -1.82 18.90 23.81
N TYR A 170 -2.58 18.82 24.90
CA TYR A 170 -3.92 19.40 25.00
C TYR A 170 -3.81 20.75 25.72
N PRO A 171 -3.96 21.89 25.03
CA PRO A 171 -3.94 23.19 25.69
C PRO A 171 -5.12 23.28 26.67
N ARG A 172 -4.89 23.91 27.83
CA ARG A 172 -6.00 24.29 28.72
C ARG A 172 -6.89 25.25 27.95
N ARG A 173 -8.20 24.97 27.88
CA ARG A 173 -9.17 26.01 27.56
C ARG A 173 -9.05 27.06 28.67
N LEU A 174 -8.56 28.24 28.30
CA LEU A 174 -8.69 29.45 29.12
C LEU A 174 -10.14 29.88 29.14
#